data_AF-A0AA44Q5K3-F1
#
_entry.id   AF-A0AA44Q5K3-F1
#
_cell.length_a   1.000
_cell.length_b   1.000
_cell.length_c   1.000
_cell.angle_alpha   90.00
_cell.angle_beta   90.00
_cell.angle_gamma   90.00
#
_symmetry.space_group_name_H-M   'P 1'
#
loop_
_entity.id
_entity.type
_entity.pdbx_description
1 polymer ?
#
loop_
_entity_poly.entity_id
_entity_poly.type
_entity_poly.pdbx_seq_one_letter_code
_entity_poly.pdbx_strand_id
1 'polypeptide(L)'
;SQTLIILLKEKPDVVISTGALATVPMCLLAKLFKKKLIFIESFSKITSPTITGKLMYKHADLFLVQWEDMKKFYPDATYGGGIY
;
A
#
# COMPACT_ATOMS: atom_id res chain seq x y z
N SER A 1 -13.45 4.73 -15.46
CA SER A 1 -13.58 4.40 -14.02
C SER A 1 -13.36 5.66 -13.20
N GLN A 2 -14.14 5.88 -12.13
CA GLN A 2 -14.06 7.09 -11.30
C GLN A 2 -12.64 7.35 -10.76
N THR A 3 -11.91 6.29 -10.42
CA THR A 3 -10.51 6.34 -9.98
C THR A 3 -9.56 7.03 -10.96
N LEU A 4 -9.70 6.75 -12.26
CA LEU A 4 -8.83 7.35 -13.28
C LEU A 4 -9.09 8.85 -13.41
N ILE A 5 -10.36 9.26 -13.35
CA ILE A 5 -10.77 10.67 -13.40
C ILE A 5 -10.16 11.42 -12.22
N ILE A 6 -10.25 10.87 -11.00
CA ILE A 6 -9.67 11.48 -9.80
C ILE A 6 -8.14 11.59 -9.95
N LEU A 7 -7.46 10.53 -10.38
CA LEU A 7 -6.00 10.54 -10.53
C LEU A 7 -5.52 11.60 -11.54
N LEU A 8 -6.21 11.75 -12.67
CA LEU A 8 -5.88 12.73 -13.69
C LEU A 8 -6.23 14.17 -13.29
N LYS A 9 -7.28 14.34 -12.47
CA LYS A 9 -7.72 15.65 -11.98
C LYS A 9 -6.82 16.16 -10.86
N GLU A 10 -6.62 15.35 -9.82
CA GLU A 10 -5.87 15.73 -8.63
C GLU A 10 -4.35 15.65 -8.83
N LYS A 11 -3.89 14.83 -9.79
CA LYS A 11 -2.47 14.66 -10.16
C LYS A 11 -1.54 14.47 -8.95
N PRO A 12 -1.86 13.58 -7.99
CA PRO A 12 -1.07 13.45 -6.77
C PRO A 12 0.36 13.05 -7.07
N ASP A 13 1.31 13.57 -6.30
CA ASP A 13 2.72 13.13 -6.35
C ASP A 13 2.96 11.88 -5.51
N VAL A 14 2.18 11.72 -4.43
CA VAL A 14 2.23 10.58 -3.51
C VAL A 14 0.82 10.05 -3.26
N VAL A 15 0.67 8.74 -3.30
CA VAL A 15 -0.54 8.02 -2.89
C VAL A 15 -0.20 7.19 -1.65
N ILE A 16 -0.96 7.38 -0.58
CA ILE A 16 -0.86 6.61 0.66
C ILE A 16 -2.12 5.78 0.80
N SER A 17 -1.98 4.47 1.01
CA SER A 17 -3.12 3.57 1.21
C SER A 17 -2.90 2.62 2.38
N THR A 18 -3.91 2.52 3.24
CA THR A 18 -4.08 1.47 4.26
C THR A 18 -5.09 0.41 3.82
N GLY A 19 -5.56 0.50 2.58
CA GLY A 19 -6.86 -0.01 2.18
C GLY A 19 -6.90 -1.48 1.74
N ALA A 20 -8.12 -2.02 1.79
CA ALA A 20 -8.47 -3.33 1.26
C ALA A 20 -8.48 -3.35 -0.30
N LEU A 21 -8.93 -4.47 -0.88
CA LEU A 21 -8.95 -4.73 -2.32
C LEU A 21 -9.53 -3.59 -3.19
N ALA A 22 -10.49 -2.82 -2.68
CA ALA A 22 -11.08 -1.70 -3.41
C ALA A 22 -10.07 -0.60 -3.79
N THR A 23 -8.95 -0.49 -3.06
CA THR A 23 -7.90 0.52 -3.35
C THR A 23 -6.90 0.06 -4.40
N VAL A 24 -6.88 -1.22 -4.76
CA VAL A 24 -5.92 -1.81 -5.71
C VAL A 24 -5.91 -1.08 -7.06
N PRO A 25 -7.05 -0.78 -7.71
CA PRO A 25 -7.05 -0.06 -8.98
C PRO A 25 -6.39 1.32 -8.86
N MET A 26 -6.61 2.03 -7.75
CA MET A 26 -6.01 3.34 -7.52
C MET A 26 -4.49 3.25 -7.36
N CYS A 27 -4.02 2.32 -6.52
CA CYS A 27 -2.60 2.12 -6.27
C CYS A 27 -1.84 1.70 -7.55
N LEU A 28 -2.40 0.76 -8.31
CA LEU A 28 -1.79 0.30 -9.56
C LEU A 28 -1.78 1.41 -10.63
N LEU A 29 -2.86 2.18 -10.76
CA LEU A 29 -2.87 3.33 -11.64
C LEU A 29 -1.83 4.37 -11.19
N ALA A 30 -1.74 4.69 -9.90
CA ALA A 30 -0.71 5.60 -9.40
C ALA A 30 0.70 5.16 -9.82
N LYS A 31 1.01 3.86 -9.70
CA LYS A 31 2.29 3.30 -10.18
C LYS A 31 2.46 3.38 -11.70
N LEU A 32 1.41 3.11 -12.46
CA LEU A 32 1.43 3.25 -13.93
C LEU A 32 1.75 4.69 -14.34
N PHE A 33 1.24 5.68 -13.62
CA PHE A 33 1.53 7.10 -13.80
C PHE A 33 2.82 7.55 -13.10
N LYS A 34 3.69 6.61 -12.66
CA LYS A 34 4.98 6.86 -12.00
C LYS A 34 4.87 7.74 -10.74
N LYS A 35 3.74 7.65 -10.03
CA LYS A 35 3.53 8.33 -8.75
C LYS A 35 4.11 7.49 -7.62
N LYS A 36 4.55 8.16 -6.55
CA LYS A 36 5.08 7.48 -5.37
C LYS A 36 3.93 6.81 -4.63
N LEU A 37 4.08 5.53 -4.32
CA LEU A 37 3.08 4.73 -3.60
C LEU A 37 3.64 4.30 -2.24
N ILE A 38 2.97 4.72 -1.17
CA ILE A 38 3.21 4.25 0.19
C ILE A 38 2.03 3.35 0.57
N PHE A 39 2.32 2.11 0.95
CA PHE A 39 1.30 1.18 1.41
C PHE A 39 1.54 0.81 2.86
N ILE A 40 0.50 0.87 3.68
CA ILE A 40 0.53 0.50 5.09
C ILE A 40 -0.33 -0.75 5.27
N GLU A 41 0.29 -1.85 5.70
CA GLU A 41 -0.45 -3.09 5.95
C GLU A 41 -1.40 -2.95 7.15
N SER A 42 -2.51 -3.67 7.07
CA SER A 42 -3.59 -3.60 8.06
C SER A 42 -3.09 -3.88 9.48
N PHE A 43 -3.48 -3.02 10.42
CA PHE A 43 -3.17 -3.20 11.85
C PHE A 43 -3.64 -4.56 12.40
N SER A 44 -4.78 -5.06 11.91
CA SER A 44 -5.37 -6.33 12.36
C SER A 44 -4.58 -7.58 11.92
N LYS A 45 -3.48 -7.41 11.17
CA LYS A 45 -2.69 -8.49 10.62
C LYS A 45 -1.36 -8.61 11.33
N ILE A 46 -1.36 -9.51 12.31
CA ILE A 46 -0.22 -9.78 13.20
C ILE A 46 0.59 -10.99 12.71
N THR A 47 -0.11 -12.05 12.27
CA THR A 47 0.49 -13.36 12.00
C THR A 47 0.29 -13.85 10.56
N SER A 48 -0.35 -13.06 9.69
CA SER A 48 -0.57 -13.45 8.29
C SER A 48 -0.65 -12.26 7.34
N PRO A 49 -0.13 -12.40 6.11
CA PRO A 49 -0.21 -11.37 5.07
C PRO A 49 -1.61 -11.28 4.43
N THR A 50 -2.02 -10.09 3.97
CA THR A 50 -3.25 -9.92 3.18
C THR A 50 -2.99 -10.17 1.70
N ILE A 51 -4.04 -10.53 0.94
CA ILE A 51 -3.94 -10.64 -0.53
C ILE A 51 -3.53 -9.29 -1.13
N THR A 52 -4.17 -8.21 -0.68
CA THR A 52 -3.84 -6.84 -1.11
C THR A 52 -2.42 -6.48 -0.73
N GLY A 53 -1.98 -6.77 0.50
CA GLY A 53 -0.63 -6.50 0.99
C GLY A 53 0.43 -7.24 0.18
N LYS A 54 0.25 -8.54 -0.10
CA LYS A 54 1.15 -9.29 -1.01
C LYS A 54 1.24 -8.66 -2.39
N LEU A 55 0.13 -8.14 -2.92
CA LEU A 55 0.12 -7.49 -4.21
C LEU A 55 0.85 -6.14 -4.14
N MET A 56 0.52 -5.31 -3.16
CA MET A 56 1.08 -3.96 -3.01
C MET A 56 2.54 -3.99 -2.57
N TYR A 57 2.99 -5.02 -1.86
CA TYR A 57 4.39 -5.24 -1.49
C TYR A 57 5.32 -5.27 -2.72
N LYS A 58 4.82 -5.76 -3.86
CA LYS A 58 5.58 -5.78 -5.12
C LYS A 58 5.61 -4.44 -5.86
N HIS A 59 4.70 -3.52 -5.54
CA HIS A 59 4.46 -2.31 -6.33
C HIS A 59 4.75 -1.02 -5.56
N ALA A 60 4.60 -1.04 -4.24
CA ALA A 60 4.82 0.11 -3.37
C ALA A 60 6.30 0.53 -3.35
N ASP A 61 6.53 1.84 -3.33
CA ASP A 61 7.87 2.42 -3.14
C ASP A 61 8.28 2.36 -1.67
N LEU A 62 7.30 2.40 -0.76
CA LEU A 62 7.48 2.17 0.67
C LEU A 62 6.34 1.29 1.18
N PHE A 63 6.70 0.17 1.78
CA PHE A 63 5.74 -0.74 2.40
C PHE A 63 5.96 -0.76 3.92
N LEU A 64 4.93 -0.38 4.67
CA LEU A 64 4.97 -0.26 6.12
C LEU A 64 4.20 -1.40 6.77
N VAL A 65 4.81 -2.00 7.79
CA VAL A 65 4.17 -2.99 8.67
C VAL A 65 4.12 -2.46 10.11
N GLN A 66 3.06 -2.83 10.81
CA GLN A 66 2.80 -2.34 12.17
C GLN A 66 3.26 -3.31 13.26
N TRP A 67 3.61 -4.54 12.87
CA TRP A 67 4.15 -5.58 13.74
C TRP A 67 5.48 -6.03 13.16
N GLU A 68 6.54 -6.06 13.96
CA GLU A 68 7.87 -6.46 13.49
C GLU A 68 7.87 -7.91 12.95
N ASP A 69 7.06 -8.78 13.55
CA ASP A 69 6.84 -10.16 13.09
C ASP A 69 6.36 -10.26 11.64
N MET A 70 5.70 -9.23 11.10
CA MET A 70 5.25 -9.22 9.71
C MET A 70 6.41 -9.18 8.72
N LYS A 71 7.63 -8.83 9.15
CA LYS A 71 8.83 -8.94 8.32
C LYS A 71 9.16 -10.39 7.94
N LYS A 72 8.63 -11.39 8.65
CA LYS A 72 8.69 -12.81 8.24
C LYS A 72 7.98 -13.05 6.89
N PHE A 73 6.96 -12.25 6.58
CA PHE A 73 6.22 -12.31 5.30
C PHE A 73 6.67 -11.24 4.31
N TYR A 74 7.13 -10.10 4.83
CA TYR A 74 7.54 -8.94 4.05
C TYR A 74 8.95 -8.47 4.47
N PRO A 75 10.01 -9.19 4.06
CA PRO A 75 11.37 -8.97 4.57
C PRO A 75 11.90 -7.54 4.41
N ASP A 76 11.55 -6.89 3.30
CA ASP A 76 11.98 -5.54 2.92
C ASP A 76 11.01 -4.45 3.42
N ALA A 77 9.96 -4.84 4.16
CA ALA A 77 9.06 -3.87 4.76
C ALA A 77 9.75 -3.07 5.86
N THR A 78 9.38 -1.79 5.93
CA THR A 78 9.78 -0.91 7.03
C THR A 78 8.81 -1.08 8.19
N TYR A 79 9.34 -1.34 9.39
CA TYR A 79 8.53 -1.36 10.60
C TYR A 79 8.21 0.08 11.02
N GLY A 80 6.94 0.42 11.11
CA GLY A 80 6.47 1.76 11.47
C GLY A 80 5.72 1.85 12.80
N GLY A 81 5.54 0.73 13.51
CA GLY A 81 4.75 0.69 14.75
C GLY A 81 3.25 0.93 14.52
N GLY A 82 2.52 1.32 15.56
CA GLY A 82 1.11 1.72 15.45
C GLY A 82 0.99 3.10 14.81
N ILE A 83 0.80 3.14 13.49
CA ILE A 83 0.76 4.39 12.71
C ILE A 83 -0.61 5.06 12.80
N TYR A 84 -1.66 4.30 13.12
CA TYR A 84 -3.03 4.79 13.28
C TYR A 84 -3.83 3.93 14.27
#